data_AF-A0A963RS44-F1
#
_entry.id   AF-A0A963RS44-F1
#
_cell.length_a   1.000
_cell.length_b   1.000
_cell.length_c   1.000
_cell.angle_alpha   90.00
_cell.angle_beta   90.00
_cell.angle_gamma   90.00
#
_symmetry.space_group_name_H-M   'P 1'
#
loop_
_entity.id
_entity.type
_entity.pdbx_description
1 polymer ?
#
loop_
_entity_poly.entity_id
_entity_poly.type
_entity_poly.pdbx_seq_one_letter_code
_entity_poly.pdbx_strand_id
1 'polypeptide(L)'
;HQHFFENATSTFTPAAGERLFVWAYIDPDNPPAQLMLQWRTGASWEHRAYWGLSRIGWGVEGAASRRRIAAIPRPGRWVRLEVPVDATSGVDLAGVALNGMAFTFFDGSAAFGAA
;
A
#
# COMPACT_ATOMS: atom_id res chain seq x y z
N HIS A 1 6.99 -10.53 4.58
CA HIS A 1 5.75 -11.04 5.20
C HIS A 1 4.56 -10.32 4.57
N GLN A 2 3.42 -10.99 4.42
CA GLN A 2 2.20 -10.40 3.88
C GLN A 2 0.99 -10.83 4.70
N HIS A 3 0.12 -9.88 5.02
CA HIS A 3 -1.21 -10.12 5.57
C HIS A 3 -2.24 -9.46 4.64
N PHE A 4 -3.35 -10.12 4.33
CA PHE A 4 -4.30 -9.63 3.36
C PHE A 4 -5.69 -10.22 3.55
N PHE A 5 -6.67 -9.59 2.91
CA PHE A 5 -7.99 -10.15 2.67
C PHE A 5 -8.39 -9.90 1.21
N GLU A 6 -9.29 -10.72 0.68
CA GLU A 6 -9.84 -10.58 -0.66
C GLU A 6 -11.28 -11.12 -0.73
N ASN A 7 -11.95 -10.85 -1.86
CA ASN A 7 -13.35 -11.23 -2.11
C ASN A 7 -14.34 -10.69 -1.07
N ALA A 8 -14.09 -9.49 -0.55
CA ALA A 8 -15.06 -8.78 0.27
C ALA A 8 -16.33 -8.49 -0.56
N THR A 9 -17.49 -8.88 -0.03
CA THR A 9 -18.80 -8.63 -0.67
C THR A 9 -19.29 -7.21 -0.43
N SER A 10 -18.93 -6.60 0.70
CA SER A 10 -19.04 -5.16 0.92
C SER A 10 -17.78 -4.49 0.38
N THR A 11 -17.92 -3.80 -0.75
CA THR A 11 -16.81 -3.11 -1.41
C THR A 11 -16.67 -1.67 -0.92
N PHE A 12 -15.49 -1.11 -1.15
CA PHE A 12 -15.21 0.31 -0.96
C PHE A 12 -14.79 0.92 -2.29
N THR A 13 -15.31 2.09 -2.64
CA THR A 13 -15.00 2.78 -3.91
C THR A 13 -14.52 4.19 -3.59
N PRO A 14 -13.21 4.49 -3.73
CA PRO A 14 -12.71 5.83 -3.46
C PRO A 14 -13.12 6.81 -4.56
N ALA A 15 -13.46 8.03 -4.17
CA ALA A 15 -13.78 9.10 -5.10
C ALA A 15 -12.52 9.74 -5.70
N ALA A 16 -12.67 10.44 -6.83
CA ALA A 16 -11.57 11.20 -7.41
C ALA A 16 -11.07 12.28 -6.43
N GLY A 17 -9.74 12.44 -6.34
CA GLY A 17 -9.08 13.37 -5.43
C GLY A 17 -8.89 12.86 -3.99
N GLU A 18 -9.42 11.68 -3.65
CA GLU A 18 -9.21 11.08 -2.34
C GLU A 18 -7.80 10.47 -2.17
N ARG A 19 -7.47 10.16 -0.92
CA ARG A 19 -6.25 9.43 -0.55
C ARG A 19 -6.63 8.24 0.31
N LEU A 20 -6.18 7.06 -0.09
CA LEU A 20 -6.25 5.86 0.74
C LEU A 20 -5.18 5.97 1.83
N PHE A 21 -5.45 5.43 3.02
CA PHE A 21 -4.48 5.49 4.11
C PHE A 21 -4.46 4.27 5.01
N VAL A 22 -3.31 4.06 5.65
CA VAL A 22 -3.08 3.04 6.68
C VAL A 22 -2.13 3.61 7.72
N TRP A 23 -2.33 3.31 9.01
CA TRP A 23 -1.30 3.55 10.01
C TRP A 23 -0.33 2.38 10.08
N ALA A 24 0.96 2.69 10.06
CA ALA A 24 2.03 1.72 10.18
C ALA A 24 2.96 2.11 11.35
N TYR A 25 3.35 1.13 12.15
CA TYR A 25 4.46 1.24 13.10
C TYR A 25 5.65 0.52 12.52
N ILE A 26 6.74 1.26 12.29
CA ILE A 26 7.96 0.74 11.71
C ILE A 26 8.92 0.42 12.84
N ASP A 27 9.38 -0.83 12.89
CA ASP A 27 10.32 -1.31 13.91
C ASP A 27 11.64 -0.51 13.85
N PRO A 28 12.06 0.17 14.93
CA PRO A 28 13.32 0.92 14.94
C PRO A 28 14.57 0.05 14.99
N ASP A 29 14.48 -1.18 15.51
CA ASP A 29 15.62 -2.09 15.66
C ASP A 29 15.77 -3.00 14.43
N ASN A 30 14.68 -3.18 13.68
CA ASN A 30 14.66 -3.97 12.45
C ASN A 30 13.78 -3.33 11.35
N PRO A 31 14.14 -2.14 10.84
CA PRO A 31 13.32 -1.42 9.88
C PRO A 31 13.27 -2.16 8.54
N PRO A 32 12.09 -2.27 7.90
CA PRO A 32 11.94 -2.94 6.62
C PRO A 32 12.59 -2.14 5.51
N ALA A 33 13.27 -2.81 4.59
CA ALA A 33 13.80 -2.21 3.37
C ALA A 33 12.68 -1.71 2.42
N GLN A 34 11.50 -2.33 2.50
CA GLN A 34 10.32 -1.91 1.74
C GLN A 34 9.02 -2.17 2.50
N LEU A 35 8.10 -1.20 2.45
CA LEU A 35 6.69 -1.37 2.77
C LEU A 35 5.89 -1.34 1.47
N MET A 36 4.89 -2.19 1.33
CA MET A 36 3.99 -2.18 0.18
C MET A 36 2.54 -2.38 0.63
N LEU A 37 1.67 -1.50 0.13
CA LEU A 37 0.22 -1.64 0.18
C LEU A 37 -0.27 -2.05 -1.19
N GLN A 38 -1.24 -2.96 -1.22
CA GLN A 38 -1.86 -3.45 -2.45
C GLN A 38 -3.37 -3.41 -2.29
N TRP A 39 -4.07 -3.06 -3.35
CA TRP A 39 -5.53 -3.11 -3.41
C TRP A 39 -5.97 -4.08 -4.49
N ARG A 40 -7.09 -4.75 -4.22
CA ARG A 40 -7.68 -5.70 -5.15
C ARG A 40 -8.95 -5.15 -5.77
N THR A 41 -9.06 -5.28 -7.09
CA THR A 41 -10.23 -4.89 -7.89
C THR A 41 -10.65 -6.09 -8.74
N GLY A 42 -11.88 -6.59 -8.57
CA GLY A 42 -12.30 -7.82 -9.24
C GLY A 42 -11.41 -9.00 -8.85
N ALA A 43 -10.54 -9.48 -9.73
CA ALA A 43 -9.52 -10.51 -9.46
C ALA A 43 -8.07 -9.98 -9.52
N SER A 44 -7.88 -8.68 -9.78
CA SER A 44 -6.58 -8.06 -10.02
C SER A 44 -6.00 -7.43 -8.76
N TRP A 45 -4.68 -7.54 -8.60
CA TRP A 45 -3.89 -6.86 -7.55
C TRP A 45 -3.01 -5.74 -8.11
N GLU A 46 -3.21 -5.33 -9.37
CA GLU A 46 -2.35 -4.40 -10.12
C GLU A 46 -2.48 -2.93 -9.68
N HIS A 47 -2.69 -2.70 -8.38
CA HIS A 47 -2.77 -1.41 -7.73
C HIS A 47 -1.91 -1.46 -6.46
N ARG A 48 -0.66 -1.00 -6.55
CA ARG A 48 0.31 -1.15 -5.46
C ARG A 48 1.11 0.11 -5.25
N ALA A 49 1.24 0.49 -3.99
CA ALA A 49 2.04 1.62 -3.55
C ALA A 49 3.12 1.13 -2.59
N TYR A 50 4.32 1.68 -2.69
CA TYR A 50 5.42 1.27 -1.82
C TYR A 50 6.28 2.43 -1.31
N TRP A 51 6.90 2.18 -0.16
CA TRP A 51 7.90 3.05 0.46
C TRP A 51 9.22 2.30 0.57
N GLY A 52 10.34 3.02 0.41
CA GLY A 52 11.68 2.45 0.54
C GLY A 52 12.32 2.04 -0.79
N LEU A 53 13.04 0.94 -0.76
CA LEU A 53 13.71 0.34 -1.92
C LEU A 53 12.71 -0.46 -2.75
N SER A 54 12.98 -0.62 -4.05
CA SER A 54 12.21 -1.53 -4.92
C SER A 54 12.79 -2.94 -4.85
N ARG A 55 12.25 -3.77 -3.94
CA ARG A 55 12.69 -5.16 -3.71
C ARG A 55 11.61 -6.19 -4.05
N ILE A 56 10.34 -5.85 -3.86
CA ILE A 56 9.18 -6.65 -4.24
C ILE A 56 8.86 -6.38 -5.70
N GLY A 57 9.06 -7.39 -6.56
CA GLY A 57 8.98 -7.27 -8.02
C GLY A 57 7.59 -7.36 -8.64
N TRP A 58 6.50 -7.24 -7.87
CA TRP A 58 5.13 -7.40 -8.38
C TRP A 58 4.65 -6.16 -9.12
N GLY A 59 4.17 -6.32 -10.35
CA GLY A 59 3.75 -5.22 -11.23
C GLY A 59 4.92 -4.52 -11.93
N VAL A 60 4.62 -3.39 -12.59
CA VAL A 60 5.57 -2.63 -13.41
C VAL A 60 6.04 -1.38 -12.67
N GLU A 61 7.36 -1.19 -12.54
CA GLU A 61 7.92 -0.02 -11.85
C GLU A 61 7.39 1.29 -12.41
N GLY A 62 6.95 2.19 -11.53
CA GLY A 62 6.45 3.51 -11.91
C GLY A 62 5.01 3.53 -12.42
N ALA A 63 4.43 2.36 -12.72
CA ALA A 63 3.00 2.24 -13.03
C ALA A 63 2.15 2.16 -11.75
N ALA A 64 0.83 2.23 -11.91
CA ALA A 64 -0.12 2.01 -10.81
C ALA A 64 0.06 0.64 -10.13
N SER A 65 0.53 -0.35 -10.88
CA SER A 65 0.78 -1.69 -10.35
C SER A 65 2.05 -1.84 -9.51
N ARG A 66 2.93 -0.83 -9.52
CA ARG A 66 4.10 -0.72 -8.61
C ARG A 66 4.59 0.72 -8.50
N ARG A 67 3.82 1.54 -7.77
CA ARG A 67 4.09 2.96 -7.56
C ARG A 67 4.97 3.21 -6.34
N ARG A 68 6.11 3.88 -6.55
CA ARG A 68 6.89 4.43 -5.42
C ARG A 68 6.23 5.69 -4.89
N ILE A 69 5.93 5.72 -3.59
CA ILE A 69 5.37 6.89 -2.91
C ILE A 69 6.48 7.73 -2.29
N ALA A 70 7.34 7.13 -1.46
CA ALA A 70 8.43 7.85 -0.79
C ALA A 70 9.51 6.89 -0.24
N ALA A 71 10.47 7.44 0.51
CA ALA A 71 11.36 6.63 1.34
C ALA A 71 10.61 6.02 2.54
N ILE A 72 11.22 5.05 3.24
CA ILE A 72 10.70 4.53 4.50
C ILE A 72 10.59 5.69 5.51
N PRO A 73 9.40 5.94 6.09
CA PRO A 73 9.25 6.94 7.13
C PRO A 73 10.11 6.62 8.34
N ARG A 74 10.50 7.64 9.11
CA ARG A 74 11.35 7.46 10.30
C ARG A 74 10.71 6.40 11.25
N PRO A 75 11.45 5.34 11.64
CA PRO A 75 10.96 4.30 12.54
C PRO A 75 10.61 4.75 13.98
N GLY A 76 10.04 3.83 14.77
CA GLY A 76 9.80 4.00 16.20
C GLY A 76 8.55 4.81 16.56
N ARG A 77 7.62 5.00 15.62
CA ARG A 77 6.31 5.62 15.87
C ARG A 77 5.28 5.17 14.85
N TRP A 78 4.01 5.33 15.20
CA TRP A 78 2.91 5.25 14.26
C TRP A 78 2.99 6.39 13.25
N VAL A 79 2.96 6.05 11.97
CA VAL A 79 2.92 6.98 10.85
C VAL A 79 1.73 6.67 9.95
N ARG A 80 1.05 7.72 9.49
CA ARG A 80 -0.04 7.57 8.52
C ARG A 80 0.55 7.56 7.12
N LEU A 81 0.47 6.41 6.47
CA LEU A 81 0.82 6.23 5.07
C LEU A 81 -0.38 6.64 4.23
N GLU A 82 -0.18 7.52 3.25
CA GLU A 82 -1.24 7.97 2.36
C GLU A 82 -0.86 7.76 0.90
N VAL A 83 -1.85 7.35 0.10
CA VAL A 83 -1.68 7.03 -1.32
C VAL A 83 -2.76 7.74 -2.13
N PRO A 84 -2.38 8.60 -3.10
CA PRO A 84 -3.33 9.17 -4.05
C PRO A 84 -4.04 8.08 -4.86
N VAL A 85 -5.31 8.28 -5.20
CA VAL A 85 -6.05 7.33 -6.05
C VAL A 85 -5.96 7.63 -7.54
N ASP A 86 -5.34 8.74 -7.94
CA ASP A 86 -5.14 9.09 -9.35
C ASP A 86 -4.05 8.23 -10.01
N ALA A 87 -4.14 8.09 -11.33
CA ALA A 87 -3.16 7.33 -12.13
C ALA A 87 -1.79 8.02 -12.24
N THR A 88 -1.73 9.34 -12.10
CA THR A 88 -0.52 10.12 -12.37
C THR A 88 0.50 9.97 -11.24
N SER A 89 0.06 10.01 -9.99
CA SER A 89 0.89 10.02 -8.79
C SER A 89 0.62 8.83 -7.86
N GLY A 90 -0.47 8.10 -8.11
CA GLY A 90 -0.99 7.06 -7.24
C GLY A 90 -1.16 5.70 -7.92
N VAL A 91 -2.30 5.06 -7.61
CA VAL A 91 -2.57 3.65 -7.92
C VAL A 91 -3.79 3.41 -8.82
N ASP A 92 -4.30 4.47 -9.47
CA ASP A 92 -5.38 4.36 -10.46
C ASP A 92 -6.63 3.61 -9.95
N LEU A 93 -7.21 4.12 -8.85
CA LEU A 93 -8.35 3.52 -8.17
C LEU A 93 -9.57 4.45 -8.09
N ALA A 94 -9.50 5.67 -8.61
CA ALA A 94 -10.62 6.61 -8.57
C ALA A 94 -11.87 6.01 -9.26
N GLY A 95 -12.96 5.84 -8.50
CA GLY A 95 -14.21 5.26 -8.98
C GLY A 95 -14.18 3.74 -9.17
N VAL A 96 -13.12 3.05 -8.75
CA VAL A 96 -12.97 1.59 -8.90
C VAL A 96 -13.31 0.88 -7.58
N ALA A 97 -14.19 -0.11 -7.64
CA ALA A 97 -14.57 -0.88 -6.46
C ALA A 97 -13.43 -1.80 -5.99
N LEU A 98 -13.04 -1.62 -4.73
CA LEU A 98 -12.05 -2.43 -4.04
C LEU A 98 -12.74 -3.58 -3.31
N ASN A 99 -12.23 -4.79 -3.49
CA ASN A 99 -12.72 -6.00 -2.83
C ASN A 99 -11.63 -6.77 -2.07
N GLY A 100 -10.50 -6.13 -1.81
CA GLY A 100 -9.39 -6.71 -1.07
C GLY A 100 -8.27 -5.70 -0.84
N MET A 101 -7.42 -6.01 0.14
CA MET A 101 -6.25 -5.21 0.47
C MET A 101 -5.16 -6.11 1.06
N ALA A 102 -3.90 -5.78 0.79
CA ALA A 102 -2.75 -6.45 1.38
C ALA A 102 -1.76 -5.46 1.99
N PHE A 103 -1.15 -5.88 3.09
CA PHE A 103 -0.11 -5.19 3.81
C PHE A 103 1.15 -6.05 3.75
N THR A 104 2.24 -5.48 3.24
CA THR A 104 3.48 -6.23 2.99
C THR A 104 4.67 -5.44 3.48
N PHE A 105 5.64 -6.15 4.07
CA PHE A 105 6.97 -5.63 4.32
C PHE A 105 8.03 -6.65 3.92
N PHE A 106 9.19 -6.14 3.53
CA PHE A 106 10.35 -6.92 3.11
C PHE A 106 11.59 -6.51 3.90
N ASP A 107 12.38 -7.52 4.33
CA ASP A 107 13.66 -7.38 5.02
C ASP A 107 13.61 -6.44 6.23
N GLY A 108 12.84 -6.85 7.24
CA GLY A 108 12.58 -6.12 8.48
C GLY A 108 11.17 -6.40 9.00
N SER A 109 10.66 -5.52 9.85
CA SER A 109 9.37 -5.68 10.54
C SER A 109 8.53 -4.40 10.57
N ALA A 110 7.22 -4.54 10.44
CA ALA A 110 6.26 -3.46 10.67
C ALA A 110 4.92 -4.02 11.15
N ALA A 111 4.19 -3.22 11.92
CA ALA A 111 2.80 -3.46 12.27
C ALA A 111 1.88 -2.48 11.54
N PHE A 112 0.64 -2.89 11.27
CA PHE A 112 -0.40 -2.07 10.66
C PHE A 112 -1.63 -2.08 11.56
N GLY A 113 -2.34 -0.95 11.69
CA GLY A 113 -3.49 -0.88 12.60
C GLY A 113 -4.31 0.39 12.48
N ALA A 114 -5.28 0.54 13.38
CA ALA A 114 -5.91 1.81 13.70
C ALA A 114 -5.07 2.47 14.81
N ALA A 115 -4.60 3.70 14.57
CA ALA A 115 -3.84 4.45 15.57
C ALA A 115 -4.74 4.98 16.69
#